data_AF-A0A6V7JMF2-F1
#
_entry.id   AF-A0A6V7JMF2-F1
#
_cell.length_a   1.000
_cell.length_b   1.000
_cell.length_c   1.000
_cell.angle_alpha   90.00
_cell.angle_beta   90.00
_cell.angle_gamma   90.00
#
_symmetry.space_group_name_H-M   'P 1'
#
loop_
_entity.id
_entity.type
_entity.pdbx_description
1 polymer ?
#
loop_
_entity_poly.entity_id
_entity_poly.type
_entity_poly.pdbx_seq_one_letter_code
_entity_poly.pdbx_strand_id
1 'polypeptide(L)'
;YVEWSFHQPQPDVWRWTGDADIVEFIKIAQEEDLYVLLRPGPYICAERDLGGLPPWLMTVVPDIKMRTNDSRYMHYVEIFFDQLLSRLQPFLRGNGGPIIMVQVENEYGSFPACDHAYMENLREMIAKYVENKALLYTTDGSGTKFLRCGAVSGAYATVDFGSGYNVDSAFTVMRKYQPK
;
A
#
# COMPACT_ATOMS: atom_id res chain seq x y z
N TYR A 1 -8.34 -2.28 -1.42
CA TYR A 1 -7.21 -1.65 -2.13
C TYR A 1 -7.64 -0.30 -2.67
N VAL A 2 -6.69 0.56 -3.01
CA VAL A 2 -6.93 1.80 -3.76
C VAL A 2 -6.16 1.73 -5.07
N GLU A 3 -6.88 1.73 -6.18
CA GLU A 3 -6.26 1.63 -7.51
C GLU A 3 -5.90 3.03 -8.02
N TRP A 4 -4.60 3.32 -8.12
CA TRP A 4 -4.13 4.64 -8.56
C TRP A 4 -4.60 4.98 -9.98
N SER A 5 -4.51 4.06 -10.94
CA SER A 5 -5.02 4.25 -12.32
C SER A 5 -6.50 4.61 -12.39
N PHE A 6 -7.32 4.13 -11.45
CA PHE A 6 -8.74 4.43 -11.39
C PHE A 6 -9.00 5.87 -10.92
N HIS A 7 -8.23 6.32 -9.92
CA HIS A 7 -8.33 7.68 -9.37
C HIS A 7 -7.59 8.74 -10.20
N GLN A 8 -6.58 8.35 -10.98
CA GLN A 8 -5.81 9.25 -11.85
C GLN A 8 -5.62 8.64 -13.26
N PRO A 9 -6.68 8.61 -14.08
CA PRO A 9 -6.63 7.96 -15.40
C PRO A 9 -5.74 8.68 -16.41
N GLN A 10 -5.46 9.97 -16.21
CA GLN A 10 -4.59 10.79 -17.04
C GLN A 10 -3.76 11.72 -16.14
N PRO A 11 -2.63 12.26 -16.63
CA PRO A 11 -1.89 13.30 -15.91
C PRO A 11 -2.83 14.44 -15.50
N ASP A 12 -2.72 14.87 -14.25
CA ASP A 12 -3.49 15.97 -13.65
C ASP A 12 -5.03 15.83 -13.62
N VAL A 13 -5.58 14.69 -14.07
CA VAL A 13 -7.02 14.40 -14.03
C VAL A 13 -7.32 13.46 -12.88
N TRP A 14 -8.14 13.92 -11.93
CA TRP A 14 -8.48 13.19 -10.71
C TRP A 14 -9.96 12.80 -10.64
N ARG A 15 -10.24 11.59 -10.13
CA ARG A 15 -11.59 11.07 -9.89
C ARG A 15 -11.75 10.68 -8.42
N TRP A 16 -12.70 11.35 -7.75
CA TRP A 16 -13.00 11.15 -6.32
C TRP A 16 -14.51 11.16 -6.03
N THR A 17 -15.34 10.99 -7.06
CA THR A 17 -16.81 11.02 -6.96
C THR A 17 -17.41 9.83 -7.71
N GLY A 18 -18.69 9.55 -7.47
CA GLY A 18 -19.37 8.39 -8.04
C GLY A 18 -18.70 7.09 -7.60
N ASP A 19 -18.45 6.17 -8.52
CA ASP A 19 -17.77 4.89 -8.22
C ASP A 19 -16.34 5.06 -7.68
N ALA A 20 -15.73 6.25 -7.86
CA ALA A 20 -14.41 6.59 -7.34
C ALA A 20 -14.45 7.35 -5.99
N ASP A 21 -15.62 7.45 -5.34
CA ASP A 21 -15.73 8.09 -4.03
C ASP A 21 -15.28 7.17 -2.90
N ILE A 22 -13.98 7.16 -2.65
CA ILE A 22 -13.39 6.37 -1.57
C ILE A 22 -13.80 6.88 -0.19
N VAL A 23 -14.08 8.18 -0.04
CA VAL A 23 -14.48 8.74 1.26
C VAL A 23 -15.86 8.22 1.63
N GLU A 24 -16.78 8.21 0.67
CA GLU A 24 -18.11 7.64 0.86
C GLU A 24 -18.04 6.14 1.18
N PHE A 25 -17.23 5.37 0.46
CA PHE A 25 -17.01 3.95 0.77
C PHE A 25 -16.54 3.72 2.21
N ILE A 26 -15.61 4.54 2.71
CA ILE A 26 -15.09 4.44 4.08
C ILE A 26 -16.15 4.86 5.11
N LYS A 27 -16.97 5.87 4.82
CA LYS A 27 -18.08 6.27 5.69
C LYS A 27 -19.12 5.16 5.81
N ILE A 28 -19.50 4.54 4.70
CA ILE A 28 -20.44 3.41 4.71
C ILE A 28 -19.88 2.28 5.59
N ALA A 29 -18.58 1.94 5.46
CA ALA A 29 -17.96 0.95 6.33
C ALA A 29 -18.06 1.35 7.82
N GLN A 30 -17.87 2.62 8.15
CA GLN A 30 -18.02 3.12 9.52
C GLN A 30 -19.47 3.06 10.03
N GLU A 31 -20.45 3.43 9.19
CA GLU A 31 -21.89 3.39 9.52
C GLU A 31 -22.37 1.96 9.78
N GLU A 32 -21.77 0.98 9.10
CA GLU A 32 -22.01 -0.45 9.27
C GLU A 32 -21.14 -1.10 10.37
N ASP A 33 -20.44 -0.31 11.19
CA ASP A 33 -19.54 -0.76 12.27
C ASP A 33 -18.42 -1.72 11.82
N LEU A 34 -17.92 -1.53 10.60
CA LEU A 34 -16.82 -2.30 10.02
C LEU A 34 -15.48 -1.56 10.13
N TYR A 35 -14.45 -2.28 10.57
CA TYR A 35 -13.08 -1.81 10.49
C TYR A 35 -12.49 -1.95 9.09
N VAL A 36 -11.56 -1.05 8.76
CA VAL A 36 -10.89 -1.03 7.45
C VAL A 36 -9.39 -1.27 7.61
N LEU A 37 -8.87 -2.23 6.85
CA LEU A 37 -7.45 -2.41 6.57
C LEU A 37 -7.16 -1.78 5.20
N LEU A 38 -6.63 -0.56 5.20
CA LEU A 38 -6.39 0.19 3.98
C LEU A 38 -5.13 -0.32 3.28
N ARG A 39 -5.23 -0.61 1.99
CA ARG A 39 -4.09 -0.97 1.13
C ARG A 39 -3.96 0.07 0.00
N PRO A 40 -3.27 1.20 0.24
CA PRO A 40 -3.25 2.36 -0.66
C PRO A 40 -2.32 2.19 -1.88
N GLY A 41 -1.47 1.16 -1.90
CA GLY A 41 -0.54 0.92 -3.00
C GLY A 41 0.84 1.56 -2.77
N PRO A 42 1.48 2.17 -3.80
CA PRO A 42 0.90 2.61 -5.08
C PRO A 42 0.67 1.48 -6.08
N TYR A 43 1.44 0.39 -5.98
CA TYR A 43 1.18 -0.86 -6.68
C TYR A 43 0.35 -1.79 -5.79
N ILE A 44 -0.67 -2.44 -6.38
CA ILE A 44 -1.63 -3.28 -5.64
C ILE A 44 -1.72 -4.71 -6.16
N CYS A 45 -1.06 -5.04 -7.28
CA CYS A 45 -1.27 -6.31 -7.99
C CYS A 45 -2.76 -6.51 -8.34
N ALA A 46 -3.46 -7.35 -7.57
CA ALA A 46 -4.92 -7.50 -7.56
C ALA A 46 -5.55 -7.85 -8.92
N GLU A 47 -4.79 -8.44 -9.83
CA GLU A 47 -5.23 -8.77 -11.19
C GLU A 47 -5.80 -7.56 -11.93
N ARG A 48 -5.28 -6.37 -11.60
CA ARG A 48 -5.61 -5.09 -12.26
C ARG A 48 -4.54 -4.75 -13.29
N ASP A 49 -4.94 -4.00 -14.32
CA ASP A 49 -4.03 -3.54 -15.35
C ASP A 49 -2.85 -2.80 -14.73
N LEU A 50 -1.64 -3.22 -15.12
CA LEU A 50 -0.37 -2.72 -14.58
C LEU A 50 -0.28 -2.72 -13.03
N GLY A 51 -1.03 -3.62 -12.38
CA GLY A 51 -1.14 -3.70 -10.92
C GLY A 51 -1.67 -2.43 -10.27
N GLY A 52 -2.54 -1.70 -10.97
CA GLY A 52 -3.17 -0.45 -10.53
C GLY A 52 -2.30 0.79 -10.73
N LEU A 53 -1.11 0.67 -11.31
CA LEU A 53 -0.28 1.82 -11.67
C LEU A 53 -0.84 2.49 -12.94
N PRO A 54 -0.88 3.84 -13.03
CA PRO A 54 -1.36 4.50 -14.24
C PRO A 54 -0.43 4.28 -15.45
N PRO A 55 -0.94 3.81 -16.60
CA PRO A 55 -0.11 3.58 -17.78
C PRO A 55 0.55 4.85 -18.34
N TRP A 56 -0.06 6.02 -18.11
CA TRP A 56 0.48 7.31 -18.58
C TRP A 56 1.85 7.65 -17.99
N LEU A 57 2.24 7.03 -16.86
CA LEU A 57 3.59 7.19 -16.30
C LEU A 57 4.68 6.83 -17.31
N MET A 58 4.47 5.78 -18.12
CA MET A 58 5.42 5.36 -19.15
C MET A 58 5.49 6.32 -20.34
N THR A 59 4.44 7.12 -20.56
CA THR A 59 4.40 8.12 -21.62
C THR A 59 5.10 9.41 -21.19
N VAL A 60 4.85 9.85 -19.95
CA VAL A 60 5.41 11.11 -19.43
C VAL A 60 6.87 10.95 -19.01
N VAL A 61 7.23 9.79 -18.46
CA VAL A 61 8.60 9.43 -18.12
C VAL A 61 8.97 8.16 -18.90
N PRO A 62 9.43 8.29 -20.16
CA PRO A 62 9.99 7.16 -20.87
C PRO A 62 11.11 6.56 -20.02
N ASP A 63 11.22 5.22 -19.97
CA ASP A 63 12.19 4.45 -19.17
C ASP A 63 12.00 4.42 -17.63
N ILE A 64 10.86 4.91 -17.14
CA ILE A 64 10.55 4.93 -15.70
C ILE A 64 10.75 3.56 -15.03
N LYS A 65 11.45 3.56 -13.90
CA LYS A 65 11.63 2.35 -13.08
C LYS A 65 10.58 2.31 -11.97
N MET A 66 9.41 1.79 -12.30
CA MET A 66 8.32 1.62 -11.33
C MET A 66 8.71 0.67 -10.20
N ARG A 67 8.16 0.91 -9.00
CA ARG A 67 8.44 0.13 -7.78
C ARG A 67 9.93 0.12 -7.41
N THR A 68 10.61 1.23 -7.65
CA THR A 68 12.01 1.47 -7.24
C THR A 68 12.14 2.90 -6.74
N ASN A 69 13.30 3.26 -6.20
CA ASN A 69 13.57 4.60 -5.70
C ASN A 69 13.96 5.60 -6.83
N ASP A 70 13.52 5.34 -8.07
CA ASP A 70 13.60 6.32 -9.16
C ASP A 70 12.85 7.58 -8.74
N SER A 71 13.56 8.69 -8.60
CA SER A 71 13.01 9.95 -8.10
C SER A 71 11.84 10.45 -8.96
N ARG A 72 11.81 10.11 -10.25
CA ARG A 72 10.72 10.47 -11.16
C ARG A 72 9.47 9.66 -10.86
N TYR A 73 9.62 8.38 -10.51
CA TYR A 73 8.51 7.55 -10.04
C TYR A 73 8.03 8.00 -8.67
N MET A 74 8.94 8.19 -7.72
CA MET A 74 8.62 8.63 -6.36
C MET A 74 7.92 9.98 -6.32
N HIS A 75 8.25 10.90 -7.24
CA HIS A 75 7.55 12.17 -7.39
C HIS A 75 6.04 11.98 -7.65
N TYR A 76 5.67 11.12 -8.59
CA TYR A 76 4.25 10.86 -8.89
C TYR A 76 3.55 10.06 -7.79
N VAL A 77 4.27 9.15 -7.12
CA VAL A 77 3.75 8.43 -5.96
C VAL A 77 3.44 9.40 -4.82
N GLU A 78 4.31 10.36 -4.54
CA GLU A 78 4.08 11.39 -3.52
C GLU A 78 2.84 12.22 -3.84
N ILE A 79 2.69 12.69 -5.09
CA ILE A 79 1.48 13.41 -5.52
C ILE A 79 0.22 12.56 -5.31
N PHE A 80 0.25 11.27 -5.67
CA PHE A 80 -0.88 10.37 -5.47
C PHE A 80 -1.23 10.19 -4.00
N PHE A 81 -0.23 9.96 -3.16
CA PHE A 81 -0.43 9.81 -1.71
C PHE A 81 -0.90 11.10 -1.06
N ASP A 82 -0.41 12.26 -1.49
CA ASP A 82 -0.89 13.55 -1.00
C ASP A 82 -2.37 13.74 -1.31
N GLN A 83 -2.84 13.34 -2.50
CA GLN A 83 -4.26 13.38 -2.82
C GLN A 83 -5.06 12.35 -2.01
N LEU A 84 -4.60 11.10 -1.96
CA LEU A 84 -5.34 10.02 -1.32
C LEU A 84 -5.38 10.16 0.21
N LEU A 85 -4.22 10.24 0.85
CA LEU A 85 -4.08 10.13 2.30
C LEU A 85 -4.57 11.38 3.02
N SER A 86 -4.48 12.57 2.42
CA SER A 86 -5.09 13.78 3.00
C SER A 86 -6.62 13.67 3.14
N ARG A 87 -7.29 12.99 2.20
CA ARG A 87 -8.74 12.73 2.25
C ARG A 87 -9.10 11.66 3.29
N LEU A 88 -8.21 10.70 3.51
CA LEU A 88 -8.45 9.57 4.39
C LEU A 88 -7.96 9.76 5.84
N GLN A 89 -7.11 10.77 6.09
CA GLN A 89 -6.56 11.04 7.42
C GLN A 89 -7.63 11.20 8.52
N PRO A 90 -8.77 11.88 8.31
CA PRO A 90 -9.83 11.95 9.33
C PRO A 90 -10.42 10.59 9.72
N PHE A 91 -10.30 9.58 8.84
CA PHE A 91 -10.88 8.25 9.02
C PHE A 91 -9.92 7.24 9.68
N LEU A 92 -8.71 7.67 10.04
CA LEU A 92 -7.80 6.86 10.83
C LEU A 92 -8.38 6.60 12.23
N ARG A 93 -8.12 5.42 12.77
CA ARG A 93 -8.72 4.99 14.05
C ARG A 93 -8.41 5.94 15.20
N GLY A 94 -7.18 6.42 15.31
CA GLY A 94 -6.76 7.40 16.31
C GLY A 94 -7.38 8.80 16.13
N ASN A 95 -8.07 9.04 15.02
CA ASN A 95 -8.86 10.25 14.75
C ASN A 95 -10.38 10.00 14.86
N GLY A 96 -10.79 8.78 15.25
CA GLY A 96 -12.19 8.40 15.45
C GLY A 96 -12.83 7.64 14.29
N GLY A 97 -12.08 7.34 13.22
CA GLY A 97 -12.61 6.60 12.06
C GLY A 97 -12.40 5.07 12.10
N PRO A 98 -12.73 4.37 11.00
CA PRO A 98 -12.70 2.90 10.93
C PRO A 98 -11.34 2.34 10.48
N ILE A 99 -10.40 3.15 9.96
CA ILE A 99 -9.14 2.66 9.39
C ILE A 99 -8.14 2.32 10.50
N ILE A 100 -7.94 1.03 10.76
CA ILE A 100 -7.09 0.53 11.86
C ILE A 100 -5.67 0.18 11.43
N MET A 101 -5.47 -0.16 10.15
CA MET A 101 -4.16 -0.49 9.59
C MET A 101 -4.03 0.06 8.18
N VAL A 102 -2.80 0.42 7.80
CA VAL A 102 -2.46 0.92 6.46
C VAL A 102 -1.25 0.16 5.92
N GLN A 103 -1.41 -0.48 4.76
CA GLN A 103 -0.33 -1.24 4.15
C GLN A 103 0.67 -0.34 3.44
N VAL A 104 1.95 -0.65 3.53
CA VAL A 104 3.02 -0.09 2.73
C VAL A 104 3.30 -1.05 1.59
N GLU A 105 3.09 -0.61 0.34
CA GLU A 105 3.31 -1.43 -0.86
C GLU A 105 2.46 -2.72 -0.88
N ASN A 106 2.80 -3.67 -1.74
CA ASN A 106 2.15 -4.95 -1.94
C ASN A 106 3.14 -6.03 -2.41
N GLU A 107 3.48 -6.99 -1.54
CA GLU A 107 4.33 -8.14 -1.86
C GLU A 107 5.64 -7.72 -2.55
N TYR A 108 6.29 -6.69 -2.03
CA TYR A 108 7.52 -6.17 -2.61
C TYR A 108 8.64 -7.23 -2.61
N GLY A 109 8.58 -8.19 -1.69
CA GLY A 109 9.42 -9.38 -1.65
C GLY A 109 9.38 -10.25 -2.90
N SER A 110 8.30 -10.17 -3.68
CA SER A 110 8.13 -10.87 -4.96
C SER A 110 8.65 -10.06 -6.15
N PHE A 111 9.07 -8.80 -5.94
CA PHE A 111 9.60 -7.93 -6.98
C PHE A 111 11.14 -7.98 -7.02
N PRO A 112 11.77 -8.19 -8.19
CA PRO A 112 13.19 -8.48 -8.28
C PRO A 112 14.13 -7.32 -7.90
N ALA A 113 13.64 -6.07 -7.86
CA ALA A 113 14.49 -4.92 -7.58
C ALA A 113 15.07 -4.93 -6.15
N CYS A 114 14.31 -5.42 -5.16
CA CYS A 114 14.72 -5.43 -3.75
C CYS A 114 15.30 -4.07 -3.28
N ASP A 115 14.67 -2.98 -3.70
CA ASP A 115 15.11 -1.62 -3.37
C ASP A 115 14.61 -1.23 -1.97
N HIS A 116 15.49 -1.34 -0.97
CA HIS A 116 15.14 -0.99 0.40
C HIS A 116 14.89 0.51 0.59
N ALA A 117 15.59 1.37 -0.17
CA ALA A 117 15.38 2.81 -0.10
C ALA A 117 13.99 3.19 -0.61
N TYR A 118 13.49 2.49 -1.64
CA TYR A 118 12.11 2.63 -2.09
C TYR A 118 11.11 2.32 -0.97
N MET A 119 11.25 1.17 -0.32
CA MET A 119 10.34 0.75 0.76
C MET A 119 10.39 1.71 1.95
N GLU A 120 11.56 2.18 2.34
CA GLU A 120 11.75 3.15 3.42
C GLU A 120 11.09 4.50 3.09
N ASN A 121 11.37 5.06 1.90
CA ASN A 121 10.78 6.32 1.45
C ASN A 121 9.26 6.23 1.31
N LEU A 122 8.76 5.10 0.80
CA LEU A 122 7.31 4.88 0.68
C LEU A 122 6.63 4.81 2.04
N ARG A 123 7.23 4.07 2.99
CA ARG A 123 6.76 4.02 4.37
C ARG A 123 6.77 5.40 5.01
N GLU A 124 7.81 6.21 4.79
CA GLU A 124 7.88 7.58 5.28
C GLU A 124 6.77 8.47 4.73
N MET A 125 6.51 8.42 3.42
CA MET A 125 5.42 9.16 2.80
C MET A 125 4.07 8.81 3.44
N ILE A 126 3.79 7.52 3.65
CA ILE A 126 2.53 7.08 4.31
C ILE A 126 2.52 7.50 5.78
N ALA A 127 3.64 7.37 6.49
CA ALA A 127 3.76 7.70 7.90
C ALA A 127 3.52 9.19 8.20
N LYS A 128 3.84 10.11 7.26
CA LYS A 128 3.53 11.55 7.39
C LYS A 128 2.03 11.80 7.64
N TYR A 129 1.16 10.98 7.05
CA TYR A 129 -0.29 11.10 7.18
C TYR A 129 -0.86 10.22 8.29
N VAL A 130 -0.32 9.01 8.44
CA VAL A 130 -0.82 8.02 9.40
C VAL A 130 -0.39 8.34 10.84
N GLU A 131 0.81 8.90 11.01
CA GLU A 131 1.43 9.20 12.29
C GLU A 131 1.33 8.01 13.26
N ASN A 132 0.67 8.17 14.40
CA ASN A 132 0.36 7.13 15.38
C ASN A 132 -1.13 6.76 15.42
N LYS A 133 -1.89 7.10 14.36
CA LYS A 133 -3.36 6.97 14.32
C LYS A 133 -3.84 5.65 13.73
N ALA A 134 -2.97 4.90 13.05
CA ALA A 134 -3.20 3.53 12.61
C ALA A 134 -1.87 2.77 12.53
N LEU A 135 -1.92 1.44 12.49
CA LEU A 135 -0.72 0.61 12.38
C LEU A 135 -0.27 0.49 10.92
N LEU A 136 1.00 0.79 10.64
CA LEU A 136 1.61 0.48 9.34
C LEU A 136 1.99 -1.00 9.28
N TYR A 137 1.76 -1.63 8.13
CA TYR A 137 2.13 -3.03 7.92
C TYR A 137 2.58 -3.32 6.49
N THR A 138 3.24 -4.46 6.27
CA THR A 138 3.60 -5.00 4.95
C THR A 138 3.00 -6.41 4.82
N THR A 139 2.82 -6.88 3.58
CA THR A 139 2.34 -8.24 3.29
C THR A 139 3.20 -8.85 2.21
N ASP A 140 3.71 -10.05 2.46
CA ASP A 140 4.51 -10.83 1.52
C ASP A 140 4.21 -12.33 1.65
N GLY A 141 4.58 -13.11 0.65
CA GLY A 141 4.53 -14.56 0.75
C GLY A 141 5.27 -15.12 1.97
N SER A 142 4.73 -16.18 2.57
CA SER A 142 5.25 -16.83 3.79
C SER A 142 6.62 -17.54 3.70
N GLY A 143 7.44 -17.21 2.72
CA GLY A 143 8.82 -17.68 2.57
C GLY A 143 9.85 -16.61 2.95
N THR A 144 10.95 -17.00 3.59
CA THR A 144 12.00 -16.06 4.04
C THR A 144 12.57 -15.21 2.91
N LYS A 145 12.58 -15.73 1.67
CA LYS A 145 13.04 -15.00 0.49
C LYS A 145 12.18 -13.77 0.16
N PHE A 146 10.88 -13.80 0.47
CA PHE A 146 9.97 -12.69 0.18
C PHE A 146 10.11 -11.61 1.26
N LEU A 147 9.97 -11.99 2.54
CA LEU A 147 10.12 -11.06 3.66
C LEU A 147 11.48 -10.33 3.69
N ARG A 148 12.55 -10.93 3.13
CA ARG A 148 13.87 -10.30 3.05
C ARG A 148 13.82 -8.94 2.35
N CYS A 149 13.07 -8.83 1.26
CA CYS A 149 12.98 -7.60 0.46
C CYS A 149 11.69 -6.82 0.75
N GLY A 150 10.63 -7.49 1.22
CA GLY A 150 9.33 -6.85 1.44
C GLY A 150 9.09 -6.27 2.84
N ALA A 151 9.79 -6.74 3.87
CA ALA A 151 9.69 -6.13 5.19
C ALA A 151 10.44 -4.78 5.23
N VAL A 152 9.87 -3.80 5.95
CA VAL A 152 10.49 -2.49 6.20
C VAL A 152 10.37 -2.10 7.66
N SER A 153 11.43 -1.51 8.22
CA SER A 153 11.44 -1.05 9.61
C SER A 153 10.34 -0.02 9.87
N GLY A 154 9.67 -0.08 11.02
CA GLY A 154 8.55 0.80 11.35
C GLY A 154 7.21 0.40 10.73
N ALA A 155 7.14 -0.72 10.00
CA ALA A 155 5.90 -1.37 9.60
C ALA A 155 5.88 -2.82 10.09
N TYR A 156 4.74 -3.29 10.60
CA TYR A 156 4.58 -4.66 11.07
C TYR A 156 4.54 -5.64 9.88
N ALA A 157 5.47 -6.58 9.82
CA ALA A 157 5.56 -7.54 8.72
C ALA A 157 4.52 -8.66 8.88
N THR A 158 3.66 -8.82 7.87
CA THR A 158 2.66 -9.90 7.79
C THR A 158 2.97 -10.84 6.63
N VAL A 159 2.32 -12.00 6.63
CA VAL A 159 2.47 -12.98 5.55
C VAL A 159 1.12 -13.37 4.96
N ASP A 160 1.11 -13.68 3.67
CA ASP A 160 0.01 -14.36 3.00
C ASP A 160 0.39 -15.80 2.57
N PHE A 161 -0.65 -16.61 2.42
CA PHE A 161 -0.59 -17.99 1.96
C PHE A 161 -2.00 -18.51 1.64
N GLY A 162 -2.09 -19.42 0.67
CA GLY A 162 -3.35 -20.07 0.30
C GLY A 162 -3.71 -21.28 1.16
N SER A 163 -4.86 -21.89 0.88
CA SER A 163 -5.39 -23.06 1.61
C SER A 163 -4.51 -24.31 1.56
N GLY A 164 -3.56 -24.39 0.61
CA GLY A 164 -2.62 -25.50 0.48
C GLY A 164 -1.37 -25.41 1.35
N TYR A 165 -1.20 -24.34 2.14
CA TYR A 165 0.00 -24.12 2.95
C TYR A 165 -0.14 -24.66 4.37
N ASN A 166 0.97 -25.09 4.96
CA ASN A 166 1.04 -25.40 6.38
C ASN A 166 1.07 -24.10 7.20
N VAL A 167 0.04 -23.88 8.00
CA VAL A 167 -0.19 -22.64 8.78
C VAL A 167 0.94 -22.36 9.77
N ASP A 168 1.41 -23.39 10.49
CA ASP A 168 2.49 -23.23 11.48
C ASP A 168 3.81 -22.83 10.82
N SER A 169 4.12 -23.43 9.66
CA SER A 169 5.30 -23.08 8.87
C SER A 169 5.26 -21.62 8.42
N ALA A 170 4.10 -21.16 7.93
CA ALA A 170 3.93 -19.80 7.47
C ALA A 170 4.13 -18.78 8.60
N PHE A 171 3.50 -19.00 9.76
CA PHE A 171 3.69 -18.11 10.92
C PHE A 171 5.07 -18.23 11.55
N THR A 172 5.73 -19.40 11.49
CA THR A 172 7.12 -19.55 11.94
C THR A 172 8.06 -18.64 11.16
N VAL A 173 7.84 -18.50 9.84
CA VAL A 173 8.61 -17.57 9.00
C VAL A 173 8.32 -16.12 9.37
N MET A 174 7.04 -15.74 9.54
CA MET A 174 6.66 -14.40 9.98
C MET A 174 7.30 -14.02 11.33
N ARG A 175 7.35 -14.97 12.28
CA ARG A 175 7.91 -14.75 13.63
C ARG A 175 9.41 -14.46 13.65
N LYS A 176 10.15 -14.77 12.58
CA LYS A 176 11.55 -14.34 12.42
C LYS A 176 11.68 -12.82 12.25
N TYR A 177 10.65 -12.18 11.71
CA TYR A 177 10.60 -10.73 11.47
C TYR A 177 9.75 -9.99 12.51
N GLN A 178 8.77 -10.68 13.13
CA GLN A 178 7.93 -10.14 14.20
C GLN A 178 7.93 -11.07 15.41
N PRO A 179 9.01 -11.07 16.23
CA PRO A 179 9.10 -11.88 17.44
C PRO A 179 7.94 -11.59 18.41
N LYS A 180 7.64 -12.57 19.29
CA LYS A 180 6.62 -12.41 20.35
C LYS A 180 7.11 -11.53 21.47
#